data_AF-I3CCP2-F1
#
_entry.id   AF-I3CCP2-F1
#
_cell.length_a   1.000
_cell.length_b   1.000
_cell.length_c   1.000
_cell.angle_alpha   90.00
_cell.angle_beta   90.00
_cell.angle_gamma   90.00
#
_symmetry.space_group_name_H-M   'P 1'
#
loop_
_entity.id
_entity.type
_entity.pdbx_description
1 polymer ?
#
loop_
_entity_poly.entity_id
_entity_poly.type
_entity_poly.pdbx_seq_one_letter_code
_entity_poly.pdbx_strand_id
1 'polypeptide(L)'
;MSNEIDIDGIIKALSNPVRREILMWLKEPEKHFQPQEHSLEETGVCVGRIYERAGLSQSTISAYLAILQRTGLVTSQRVGQWVFYKRNEDVIKAFLLYLQNEL
;
A
#
# COMPACT_ATOMS: atom_id res chain seq x y z
N MET A 1 -1.19 17.06 -17.46
CA MET A 1 0.02 16.27 -17.15
C MET A 1 -0.45 14.85 -16.92
N SER A 2 -0.33 14.00 -17.94
CA SER A 2 -0.60 12.58 -17.81
C SER A 2 0.44 12.03 -16.84
N ASN A 3 0.05 11.68 -15.62
CA ASN A 3 0.95 10.91 -14.76
C ASN A 3 1.02 9.52 -15.38
N GLU A 4 2.06 9.31 -16.18
CA GLU A 4 2.39 7.99 -16.70
C GLU A 4 2.70 7.09 -15.51
N ILE A 5 1.97 5.98 -15.41
CA ILE A 5 2.17 5.01 -14.33
C ILE A 5 3.50 4.28 -14.53
N ASP A 6 4.32 4.18 -13.47
CA ASP A 6 5.62 3.50 -13.50
C ASP A 6 5.43 1.97 -13.56
N ILE A 7 5.23 1.44 -14.76
CA ILE A 7 4.95 0.01 -15.00
C ILE A 7 6.06 -0.88 -14.45
N ASP A 8 7.32 -0.60 -14.80
CA ASP A 8 8.46 -1.40 -14.35
C ASP A 8 8.65 -1.33 -12.84
N GLY A 9 8.48 -0.14 -12.25
CA GLY A 9 8.48 0.05 -10.81
C GLY A 9 7.39 -0.77 -10.13
N ILE A 10 6.15 -0.73 -10.65
CA ILE A 10 5.03 -1.52 -10.14
C ILE A 10 5.32 -3.02 -10.22
N ILE A 11 5.79 -3.54 -11.36
CA ILE A 11 6.13 -4.96 -11.51
C ILE A 11 7.22 -5.35 -10.52
N LYS A 12 8.28 -4.54 -10.42
CA LYS A 12 9.38 -4.75 -9.46
C LYS A 12 8.89 -4.64 -8.02
N ALA A 13 7.87 -3.83 -7.72
CA ALA A 13 7.24 -3.78 -6.40
C ALA A 13 6.42 -5.03 -6.11
N LEU A 14 5.65 -5.51 -7.08
CA LEU A 14 4.78 -6.66 -6.93
C LEU A 14 5.55 -7.99 -6.90
N SER A 15 6.81 -8.05 -7.33
CA SER A 15 7.63 -9.28 -7.30
C SER A 15 7.94 -9.81 -5.89
N ASN A 16 7.80 -9.01 -4.84
CA ASN A 16 8.04 -9.45 -3.46
C ASN A 16 6.73 -9.90 -2.79
N PRO A 17 6.68 -11.10 -2.18
CA PRO A 17 5.46 -11.64 -1.57
C PRO A 17 4.91 -10.79 -0.43
N VAL A 18 5.75 -10.27 0.46
CA VAL A 18 5.31 -9.46 1.61
C VAL A 18 4.69 -8.14 1.14
N ARG A 19 5.23 -7.52 0.09
CA ARG A 19 4.61 -6.31 -0.49
C ARG A 19 3.22 -6.61 -1.06
N ARG A 20 2.99 -7.79 -1.64
CA ARG A 20 1.67 -8.22 -2.08
C ARG A 20 0.73 -8.47 -0.90
N GLU A 21 1.22 -9.09 0.18
CA GLU A 21 0.45 -9.28 1.41
C GLU A 21 -0.01 -7.96 2.01
N ILE A 22 0.87 -6.95 2.08
CA ILE A 22 0.49 -5.61 2.52
C ILE A 22 -0.66 -5.06 1.67
N LEU A 23 -0.57 -5.14 0.33
CA LEU A 23 -1.64 -4.67 -0.56
C LEU A 23 -2.94 -5.45 -0.40
N MET A 24 -2.87 -6.75 -0.09
CA MET A 24 -4.05 -7.56 0.22
C MET A 24 -4.69 -7.12 1.53
N TRP A 25 -3.89 -6.90 2.58
CA TRP A 25 -4.42 -6.44 3.87
C TRP A 25 -5.06 -5.07 3.77
N LEU A 26 -4.46 -4.15 3.01
CA LEU A 26 -4.98 -2.80 2.81
C LEU A 26 -6.20 -2.73 1.89
N LYS A 27 -6.51 -3.80 1.15
CA LYS A 27 -7.73 -3.89 0.34
C LYS A 27 -8.97 -4.06 1.22
N GLU A 28 -8.85 -4.83 2.30
CA GLU A 28 -9.94 -5.14 3.23
C GLU A 28 -9.47 -4.95 4.68
N PRO A 29 -9.11 -3.71 5.08
CA PRO A 29 -8.43 -3.46 6.34
C PRO A 29 -9.23 -3.94 7.56
N GLU A 30 -10.57 -3.84 7.51
CA GLU A 30 -11.49 -4.33 8.55
C GLU A 30 -11.36 -5.85 8.83
N LYS A 31 -10.94 -6.64 7.83
CA LYS A 31 -10.73 -8.10 7.98
C LYS A 31 -9.34 -8.45 8.51
N HIS A 32 -8.43 -7.49 8.49
CA HIS A 32 -7.00 -7.73 8.69
C HIS A 32 -6.41 -6.94 9.86
N PHE A 33 -7.06 -5.88 10.32
CA PHE A 33 -6.59 -5.08 11.43
C PHE A 33 -7.70 -4.92 12.46
N GLN A 34 -7.31 -4.90 13.73
CA GLN A 34 -8.23 -4.56 14.81
C GLN A 34 -8.69 -3.09 14.64
N PRO A 35 -9.91 -2.74 15.11
CA PRO A 35 -10.37 -1.36 15.12
C PRO A 35 -9.33 -0.42 15.76
N GLN A 36 -9.21 0.78 15.19
CA GLN A 36 -8.31 1.83 15.68
C GLN A 36 -9.10 3.14 15.84
N GLU A 37 -8.56 4.10 16.57
CA GLU A 37 -9.25 5.39 16.83
C GLU A 37 -9.60 6.16 15.55
N HIS A 38 -8.78 6.03 14.51
CA HIS A 38 -8.97 6.69 13.22
C HIS A 38 -9.66 5.74 12.22
N SER A 39 -10.64 6.24 11.47
CA SER A 39 -11.37 5.42 10.48
C SER A 39 -10.42 4.71 9.51
N LEU A 40 -10.50 3.37 9.44
CA LEU A 40 -9.74 2.55 8.49
C LEU A 40 -10.11 2.87 7.05
N GLU A 41 -11.38 3.23 6.82
CA GLU A 41 -11.89 3.61 5.51
C GLU A 41 -11.32 4.95 5.04
N GLU A 42 -11.31 5.96 5.92
CA GLU A 42 -10.90 7.32 5.55
C GLU A 42 -9.38 7.48 5.57
N THR A 43 -8.73 7.07 6.67
CA THR A 43 -7.30 7.33 6.89
C THR A 43 -6.39 6.17 6.50
N GLY A 44 -6.94 4.95 6.38
CA GLY A 44 -6.16 3.74 6.17
C GLY A 44 -5.59 3.17 7.46
N VAL A 45 -4.50 2.43 7.36
CA VAL A 45 -3.94 1.64 8.47
C VAL A 45 -2.66 2.30 8.98
N CYS A 46 -2.55 2.47 10.29
CA CYS A 46 -1.33 2.99 10.91
C CYS A 46 -0.14 2.06 10.65
N VAL A 47 1.03 2.64 10.34
CA VAL A 47 2.27 1.89 10.09
C VAL A 47 2.63 0.91 11.21
N GLY A 48 2.34 1.26 12.47
CA GLY A 48 2.56 0.37 13.62
C GLY A 48 1.78 -0.94 13.53
N ARG A 49 0.52 -0.88 13.06
CA ARG A 49 -0.33 -2.07 12.89
C ARG A 49 0.13 -2.96 11.74
N ILE A 50 0.63 -2.36 10.67
CA ILE A 50 1.21 -3.10 9.54
C ILE A 50 2.48 -3.84 9.99
N TYR A 51 3.33 -3.18 10.78
CA TYR A 51 4.50 -3.79 11.41
C TYR A 51 4.14 -4.98 12.31
N GLU A 52 3.18 -4.79 13.23
CA GLU A 52 2.72 -5.84 14.14
C GLU A 52 2.20 -7.07 13.37
N ARG A 53 1.39 -6.83 12.32
CA ARG A 53 0.81 -7.91 11.51
C ARG A 53 1.84 -8.66 10.68
N ALA A 54 2.85 -7.96 10.14
CA ALA A 54 3.83 -8.58 9.26
C ALA A 54 4.85 -9.46 10.01
N GLY A 55 5.02 -9.27 11.32
CA GLY A 55 6.02 -10.01 12.11
C GLY A 55 7.47 -9.74 11.69
N LEU A 56 7.72 -8.64 10.98
CA LEU A 56 9.04 -8.21 10.50
C LEU A 56 9.51 -6.97 11.25
N SER A 57 10.79 -6.60 11.11
CA SER A 57 11.29 -5.36 11.72
C SER A 57 10.60 -4.12 11.14
N GLN A 58 10.47 -3.07 11.96
CA GLN A 58 9.90 -1.79 11.54
C GLN A 58 10.68 -1.18 10.35
N SER A 59 12.00 -1.31 10.32
CA SER A 59 12.83 -0.83 9.20
C SER A 59 12.49 -1.53 7.88
N THR A 60 12.24 -2.83 7.92
CA THR A 60 11.86 -3.62 6.75
C THR A 60 10.49 -3.19 6.21
N ILE A 61 9.50 -3.04 7.09
CA ILE A 61 8.15 -2.62 6.70
C ILE A 61 8.13 -1.18 6.18
N SER A 62 8.87 -0.27 6.82
CA SER A 62 9.04 1.09 6.31
C SER A 62 9.67 1.11 4.92
N ALA A 63 10.68 0.28 4.65
CA ALA A 63 11.28 0.16 3.32
C ALA A 63 10.28 -0.37 2.29
N TYR A 64 9.48 -1.38 2.64
CA TYR A 64 8.45 -1.92 1.76
C TYR A 64 7.35 -0.90 1.46
N LEU A 65 6.85 -0.19 2.46
CA LEU A 65 5.84 0.85 2.30
C LEU A 65 6.38 2.02 1.49
N ALA A 66 7.66 2.40 1.67
CA ALA A 66 8.30 3.42 0.85
C ALA A 66 8.41 3.02 -0.63
N ILE A 67 8.65 1.74 -0.93
CA ILE A 67 8.65 1.26 -2.32
C ILE A 67 7.24 1.30 -2.89
N LEU A 68 6.25 0.75 -2.18
CA LEU A 68 4.85 0.75 -2.60
C LEU A 68 4.31 2.17 -2.83
N GLN A 69 4.69 3.13 -1.97
CA GLN A 69 4.29 4.52 -2.08
C GLN A 69 4.94 5.19 -3.29
N ARG A 70 6.23 4.93 -3.53
CA ARG A 70 6.97 5.48 -4.67
C ARG A 70 6.39 5.02 -6.01
N THR A 71 5.92 3.79 -6.08
CA THR A 71 5.26 3.24 -7.27
C THR A 71 3.76 3.56 -7.31
N GLY A 72 3.26 4.39 -6.38
CA GLY A 72 1.88 4.83 -6.34
C GLY A 72 0.86 3.78 -5.92
N LEU A 73 1.26 2.55 -5.56
CA LEU A 73 0.35 1.45 -5.18
C LEU A 73 -0.34 1.69 -3.82
N VAL A 74 0.26 2.53 -2.99
CA VAL A 74 -0.35 3.03 -1.74
C VAL A 74 -0.21 4.54 -1.65
N THR A 75 -1.14 5.17 -0.96
CA THR A 75 -1.05 6.56 -0.49
C THR A 75 -0.68 6.56 0.98
N SER A 76 -0.14 7.68 1.47
CA SER A 76 0.11 7.89 2.89
C SER A 76 -0.45 9.22 3.37
N GLN A 77 -0.92 9.22 4.60
CA GLN A 77 -1.45 10.41 5.28
C GLN A 77 -0.85 10.48 6.68
N ARG A 78 -0.38 11.68 7.06
CA ARG A 78 0.11 11.94 8.42
C ARG A 78 -1.01 12.56 9.25
N VAL A 79 -1.30 11.95 10.40
CA VAL A 79 -2.24 12.49 11.39
C VAL A 79 -1.52 12.52 12.74
N GLY A 80 -1.21 13.73 13.21
CA GLY A 80 -0.35 13.94 14.37
C GLY A 80 1.04 13.31 14.19
N GLN A 81 1.41 12.42 15.11
CA GLN A 81 2.69 11.70 15.07
C GLN A 81 2.66 10.42 14.22
N TRP A 82 1.48 10.00 13.75
CA TRP A 82 1.30 8.72 13.08
C TRP A 82 1.19 8.89 11.56
N VAL A 83 1.69 7.89 10.83
CA VAL A 83 1.55 7.78 9.38
C VAL A 83 0.66 6.60 9.08
N PHE A 84 -0.35 6.84 8.27
CA PHE A 84 -1.32 5.86 7.81
C PHE A 84 -1.10 5.58 6.34
N TYR A 85 -1.37 4.34 5.93
CA TYR A 85 -1.26 3.88 4.55
C TYR A 85 -2.59 3.32 4.08
N LYS A 86 -2.96 3.68 2.85
CA LYS A 86 -4.16 3.17 2.17
C LYS A 86 -3.78 2.69 0.78
N ARG A 87 -4.46 1.65 0.29
CA ARG A 87 -4.29 1.18 -1.07
C ARG A 87 -4.79 2.24 -2.07
N ASN A 88 -4.02 2.46 -3.12
CA ASN A 88 -4.39 3.41 -4.17
C ASN A 88 -5.08 2.67 -5.33
N GLU A 89 -6.40 2.58 -5.28
CA GLU A 89 -7.17 1.82 -6.28
C GLU A 89 -7.10 2.45 -7.68
N ASP A 90 -6.89 3.76 -7.80
CA ASP A 90 -6.80 4.43 -9.11
C ASP A 90 -5.56 3.96 -9.88
N VAL A 91 -4.39 3.93 -9.22
CA VAL A 91 -3.15 3.44 -9.82
C VAL A 91 -3.23 1.95 -10.11
N ILE A 92 -3.84 1.16 -9.22
CA ILE A 92 -3.98 -0.28 -9.43
C ILE A 92 -4.92 -0.58 -10.60
N LYS A 93 -6.04 0.14 -10.71
CA LYS A 93 -6.95 0.02 -11.85
C LYS A 93 -6.28 0.42 -13.16
N ALA A 94 -5.52 1.51 -13.17
CA ALA A 94 -4.75 1.93 -14.34
C ALA A 94 -3.71 0.88 -14.75
N PHE A 95 -3.00 0.28 -13.80
CA PHE A 95 -2.05 -0.80 -14.06
C PHE A 95 -2.75 -2.05 -14.61
N LEU A 96 -3.88 -2.46 -14.05
CA LEU A 96 -4.65 -3.60 -14.56
C LEU A 96 -5.15 -3.36 -15.99
N LEU A 97 -5.60 -2.14 -16.32
CA LEU A 97 -6.01 -1.78 -17.67
C LEU A 97 -4.84 -1.83 -18.65
N TYR A 98 -3.66 -1.36 -18.25
CA TYR A 98 -2.44 -1.50 -19.06
C TYR A 98 -2.14 -2.98 -19.33
N LEU A 99 -2.14 -3.83 -18.30
CA LEU A 99 -1.91 -5.27 -18.46
C LEU A 99 -2.94 -5.94 -19.37
N GLN A 100 -4.19 -5.47 -19.37
CA GLN A 100 -5.26 -6.05 -20.20
C GLN A 100 -5.16 -5.63 -21.68
N ASN A 101 -4.65 -4.44 -21.95
CA ASN A 101 -4.68 -3.84 -23.29
C ASN A 101 -3.36 -3.99 -24.05
N GLU A 102 -2.23 -4.05 -23.34
CA GLU A 102 -0.88 -3.99 -23.94
C GLU A 102 -0.08 -5.29 -23.78
N LEU A 103 -0.58 -6.27 -23.01
CA LEU A 103 0.04 -7.58 -22.75
C LEU A 103 -0.96 -8.72 -23.00
#